data_AF-A0A4R7VB15-F1
#
_entry.id   AF-A0A4R7VB15-F1
#
_cell.length_a   1.000
_cell.length_b   1.000
_cell.length_c   1.000
_cell.angle_alpha   90.00
_cell.angle_beta   90.00
_cell.angle_gamma   90.00
#
_symmetry.space_group_name_H-M   'P 1'
#
loop_
_entity.id
_entity.type
_entity.pdbx_description
1 polymer ?
#
loop_
_entity_poly.entity_id
_entity_poly.type
_entity_poly.pdbx_seq_one_letter_code
_entity_poly.pdbx_strand_id
1 'polypeptide(L)'
;MTTPAPGFAVEVGELERHAAELPQVAAAMRKPLSILREHTASPRPQEVAAVSAVEHEYGTFTEDLANRQSRAADLVDATALALHDIAQVYRRVDGQG
;
A
#
# COMPACT_ATOMS: atom_id res chain seq x y z
N MET A 1 -0.53 -13.00 -46.94
CA MET A 1 -1.44 -12.87 -45.78
C MET A 1 -0.57 -12.94 -44.53
N THR A 2 -0.31 -11.81 -43.90
CA THR A 2 0.41 -11.72 -42.63
C THR A 2 -0.54 -12.19 -41.52
N THR A 3 -0.22 -13.30 -40.87
CA THR A 3 -0.93 -13.75 -39.68
C THR A 3 -0.88 -12.64 -38.63
N PRO A 4 -2.01 -12.23 -38.01
CA PRO A 4 -1.95 -11.29 -36.90
C PRO A 4 -1.05 -11.91 -35.83
N ALA A 5 -0.05 -11.18 -35.36
CA ALA A 5 0.69 -11.58 -34.17
C ALA A 5 -0.33 -11.84 -33.04
N PRO A 6 -0.18 -12.89 -32.22
CA PRO A 6 -1.06 -13.10 -31.08
C PRO A 6 -0.97 -11.85 -30.20
N GLY A 7 -1.99 -10.99 -30.31
CA GLY A 7 -2.02 -9.73 -29.61
C GLY A 7 -2.08 -10.01 -28.11
N PHE A 8 -1.28 -9.28 -27.34
CA PHE A 8 -1.47 -9.17 -25.90
C PHE A 8 -2.84 -8.51 -25.66
N ALA A 9 -3.88 -9.30 -25.45
CA ALA A 9 -5.18 -8.79 -25.05
C ALA A 9 -5.11 -8.44 -23.56
N VAL A 10 -5.07 -7.16 -23.26
CA VAL A 10 -5.15 -6.63 -21.89
C VAL A 10 -6.45 -5.86 -21.78
N GLU A 11 -7.23 -6.17 -20.74
CA GLU A 11 -8.46 -5.46 -20.42
C GLU A 11 -8.09 -4.09 -19.80
N VAL A 12 -7.88 -3.09 -20.66
CA VAL A 12 -7.47 -1.72 -20.24
C VAL A 12 -8.44 -1.15 -19.21
N GLY A 13 -9.75 -1.36 -19.39
CA GLY A 13 -10.76 -0.90 -18.43
C GLY A 13 -10.60 -1.49 -17.03
N GLU A 14 -10.16 -2.76 -16.92
CA GLU A 14 -9.88 -3.39 -15.63
C GLU A 14 -8.63 -2.81 -14.97
N LEU A 15 -7.58 -2.51 -15.75
CA LEU A 15 -6.39 -1.83 -15.24
C LEU A 15 -6.72 -0.45 -14.68
N GLU A 16 -7.54 0.33 -15.39
CA GLU A 16 -7.96 1.66 -14.95
C GLU A 16 -8.85 1.60 -13.71
N ARG A 17 -9.80 0.66 -13.67
CA ARG A 17 -10.65 0.43 -12.51
C ARG A 17 -9.81 0.13 -11.27
N HIS A 18 -8.86 -0.80 -11.38
CA HIS A 18 -7.97 -1.13 -10.27
C HIS A 18 -7.04 0.02 -9.89
N ALA A 19 -6.50 0.77 -10.86
CA ALA A 19 -5.71 1.97 -10.59
C ALA A 19 -6.51 3.03 -9.81
N ALA A 20 -7.82 3.13 -10.01
CA ALA A 20 -8.70 4.05 -9.29
C ALA A 20 -9.10 3.56 -7.88
N GLU A 21 -9.19 2.25 -7.66
CA GLU A 21 -9.61 1.64 -6.39
C GLU A 21 -8.46 1.55 -5.37
N LEU A 22 -7.26 1.17 -5.84
CA LEU A 22 -6.10 0.89 -4.97
C LEU A 22 -5.70 2.07 -4.06
N PRO A 23 -5.75 3.35 -4.48
CA PRO A 23 -5.45 4.46 -3.58
C PRO A 23 -6.36 4.52 -2.34
N GLN A 24 -7.62 4.09 -2.46
CA GLN A 24 -8.54 4.02 -1.31
C GLN A 24 -8.13 2.92 -0.33
N VAL A 25 -7.61 1.81 -0.84
CA VAL A 25 -7.03 0.72 -0.03
C VAL A 25 -5.79 1.24 0.71
N ALA A 26 -4.87 1.93 0.02
CA ALA A 26 -3.70 2.53 0.65
C ALA A 26 -4.08 3.55 1.74
N ALA A 27 -5.09 4.39 1.50
CA ALA A 27 -5.62 5.32 2.49
C ALA A 27 -6.19 4.61 3.73
N ALA A 28 -6.96 3.54 3.53
CA ALA A 28 -7.48 2.72 4.62
C ALA A 28 -6.35 2.06 5.44
N MET A 29 -5.28 1.62 4.79
CA MET A 29 -4.09 1.08 5.43
C MET A 29 -3.30 2.14 6.21
N ARG A 30 -3.30 3.40 5.81
CA ARG A 30 -2.61 4.47 6.55
C ARG A 30 -3.37 4.95 7.78
N LYS A 31 -4.71 4.83 7.79
CA LYS A 31 -5.57 5.33 8.87
C LYS A 31 -5.18 4.87 10.28
N PRO A 32 -4.87 3.59 10.56
CA PRO A 32 -4.51 3.17 11.90
C PRO A 32 -3.04 3.45 12.28
N LEU A 33 -2.21 3.98 11.38
CA LEU A 33 -0.78 4.21 11.67
C LEU A 33 -0.56 5.22 12.80
N SER A 34 -1.42 6.25 12.92
CA SER A 34 -1.32 7.21 14.02
C SER A 34 -1.58 6.53 15.36
N ILE A 35 -2.59 5.65 15.43
CA ILE A 35 -2.93 4.88 16.63
C ILE A 35 -1.78 3.96 17.03
N LEU A 36 -1.20 3.21 16.07
CA LEU A 36 -0.07 2.32 16.34
C LEU A 36 1.17 3.06 16.88
N ARG A 37 1.41 4.28 16.40
CA ARG A 37 2.51 5.14 16.85
C ARG A 37 2.21 5.86 18.17
N GLU A 38 0.95 6.17 18.47
CA GLU A 38 0.57 6.75 19.76
C GLU A 38 0.74 5.74 20.91
N HIS A 39 0.53 4.44 20.64
CA HIS A 39 0.77 3.38 21.62
C HIS A 39 2.24 3.30 22.10
N THR A 40 3.21 3.78 21.32
CA THR A 40 4.64 3.79 21.71
C THR A 40 5.04 5.01 22.53
N ALA A 41 4.28 6.11 22.46
CA ALA A 41 4.66 7.40 23.02
C ALA A 41 4.24 7.60 24.50
N SER A 42 3.64 6.60 25.14
CA SER A 42 3.09 6.74 26.51
C SER A 42 3.76 5.82 27.54
N PRO A 43 5.09 5.88 27.75
CA PRO A 43 5.69 5.23 28.91
C PRO A 43 5.26 6.00 30.17
N ARG A 44 4.40 5.40 30.98
CA ARG A 44 4.17 5.87 32.35
C ARG A 44 5.41 5.53 33.18
N PRO A 45 5.73 6.29 34.24
CA PRO A 45 6.76 5.85 35.19
C PRO A 45 6.31 4.53 35.81
N GLN A 46 6.96 3.43 35.46
CA GLN A 46 6.67 2.09 35.97
C GLN A 46 7.61 1.79 37.15
N GLU A 47 7.06 1.52 38.33
CA GLU A 47 7.85 1.09 39.51
C GLU A 47 8.28 -0.39 39.43
N VAL A 48 7.74 -1.16 38.48
CA VAL A 48 7.96 -2.61 38.36
C VAL A 48 8.71 -2.95 37.07
N ALA A 49 9.92 -3.49 37.20
CA ALA A 49 10.81 -3.83 36.08
C ALA A 49 10.16 -4.77 35.03
N ALA A 50 9.33 -5.72 35.47
CA ALA A 50 8.62 -6.62 34.57
C ALA A 50 7.60 -5.89 33.68
N VAL A 51 6.93 -4.86 34.21
CA VAL A 51 5.96 -4.08 33.42
C VAL A 51 6.69 -3.20 32.41
N SER A 52 7.82 -2.61 32.81
CA SER A 52 8.67 -1.84 31.90
C SER A 52 9.20 -2.68 30.72
N ALA A 53 9.59 -3.94 30.95
CA ALA A 53 10.03 -4.84 29.89
C ALA A 53 8.91 -5.15 28.88
N VAL A 54 7.71 -5.45 29.37
CA VAL A 54 6.54 -5.72 28.51
C VAL A 54 6.13 -4.49 27.69
N GLU A 55 6.13 -3.30 28.29
CA GLU A 55 5.82 -2.05 27.56
C GLU A 55 6.86 -1.74 26.48
N HIS A 56 8.14 -2.01 26.75
CA HIS A 56 9.20 -1.85 25.77
C HIS A 56 9.05 -2.82 24.57
N GLU A 57 8.79 -4.10 24.85
CA GLU A 57 8.55 -5.10 23.80
C GLU A 57 7.29 -4.77 23.00
N TYR A 58 6.21 -4.37 23.67
CA TYR A 58 4.97 -3.96 23.03
C TYR A 58 5.17 -2.74 22.13
N GLY A 59 5.90 -1.72 22.59
CA GLY A 59 6.21 -0.54 21.79
C GLY A 59 7.05 -0.87 20.55
N THR A 60 8.02 -1.77 20.69
CA THR A 60 8.82 -2.26 19.56
C THR A 60 7.94 -3.00 18.55
N PHE A 61 7.02 -3.85 19.02
CA PHE A 61 6.09 -4.57 18.17
C PHE A 61 5.14 -3.64 17.40
N THR A 62 4.53 -2.65 18.06
CA THR A 62 3.61 -1.73 17.39
C THR A 62 4.31 -0.82 16.39
N GLU A 63 5.56 -0.43 16.64
CA GLU A 63 6.40 0.30 15.69
C GLU A 63 6.74 -0.54 14.45
N ASP A 64 7.17 -1.80 14.62
CA ASP A 64 7.42 -2.70 13.49
C ASP A 64 6.14 -2.95 12.66
N LEU A 65 5.00 -3.14 13.33
CA LEU A 65 3.70 -3.27 12.67
C LEU A 65 3.34 -2.02 11.86
N ALA A 66 3.50 -0.83 12.45
CA ALA A 66 3.26 0.44 11.75
C ALA A 66 4.17 0.59 10.52
N ASN A 67 5.45 0.22 10.65
CA ASN A 67 6.42 0.31 9.56
C ASN A 67 6.14 -0.69 8.43
N ARG A 68 5.68 -1.91 8.75
CA ARG A 68 5.22 -2.87 7.74
C ARG A 68 3.97 -2.37 7.02
N GLN A 69 3.00 -1.84 7.77
CA GLN A 69 1.75 -1.35 7.23
C GLN A 69 1.94 -0.10 6.36
N SER A 70 2.83 0.82 6.75
CA SER A 70 3.21 1.97 5.92
C SER A 70 3.81 1.52 4.59
N ARG A 71 4.80 0.62 4.63
CA ARG A 71 5.42 0.07 3.40
C ARG A 71 4.42 -0.60 2.48
N ALA A 72 3.47 -1.34 3.05
CA ALA A 72 2.44 -2.00 2.27
C ALA A 72 1.48 -0.99 1.60
N ALA A 73 1.12 0.11 2.28
CA ALA A 73 0.34 1.18 1.68
C ALA A 73 1.10 1.88 0.53
N ASP A 74 2.40 2.11 0.70
CA ASP A 74 3.25 2.72 -0.34
C ASP A 74 3.37 1.82 -1.59
N LEU A 75 3.46 0.50 -1.39
CA LEU A 75 3.46 -0.47 -2.49
C LEU A 75 2.13 -0.48 -3.25
N VAL A 76 0.99 -0.33 -2.55
CA VAL A 76 -0.33 -0.26 -3.16
C VAL A 76 -0.46 0.99 -4.04
N ASP A 77 0.01 2.16 -3.58
CA ASP A 77 0.02 3.38 -4.39
C ASP A 77 0.94 3.26 -5.61
N ALA A 78 2.14 2.69 -5.43
CA ALA A 78 3.05 2.45 -6.55
C ALA A 78 2.44 1.50 -7.59
N THR A 79 1.69 0.50 -7.15
CA THR A 79 0.95 -0.41 -8.04
C THR A 79 -0.16 0.33 -8.79
N ALA A 80 -0.91 1.20 -8.12
CA ALA A 80 -1.94 2.02 -8.75
C ALA A 80 -1.37 2.90 -9.87
N LEU A 81 -0.23 3.56 -9.61
CA LEU A 81 0.49 4.35 -10.61
C LEU A 81 0.95 3.50 -11.78
N ALA A 82 1.56 2.34 -11.52
CA ALA A 82 2.03 1.44 -12.57
C ALA A 82 0.87 0.95 -13.46
N LEU A 83 -0.28 0.58 -12.88
CA LEU A 83 -1.47 0.18 -13.63
C LEU A 83 -1.99 1.32 -14.53
N HIS A 84 -2.01 2.55 -13.99
CA HIS A 84 -2.39 3.73 -14.77
C HIS A 84 -1.46 3.96 -15.95
N ASP A 85 -0.14 3.91 -15.74
CA ASP A 85 0.87 4.11 -16.78
C ASP A 85 0.78 3.02 -17.86
N ILE A 86 0.61 1.76 -17.47
CA ILE A 86 0.41 0.65 -18.40
C ILE A 86 -0.85 0.86 -19.24
N ALA A 87 -1.98 1.23 -18.62
CA ALA A 87 -3.22 1.51 -19.32
C ALA A 87 -3.07 2.66 -20.34
N GLN A 88 -2.31 3.71 -19.99
CA GLN A 88 -2.01 4.80 -20.92
C GLN A 88 -1.19 4.33 -22.14
N VAL A 89 -0.20 3.47 -21.94
CA VAL A 89 0.59 2.89 -23.04
C VAL A 89 -0.32 2.12 -24.00
N TYR A 90 -1.20 1.27 -23.49
CA TYR A 90 -2.14 0.50 -24.31
C TYR A 90 -3.09 1.43 -25.11
N ARG A 91 -3.71 2.43 -24.47
CA ARG A 91 -4.56 3.40 -25.18
C ARG A 91 -3.84 4.12 -26.31
N ARG A 92 -2.58 4.52 -26.09
CA ARG A 92 -1.79 5.20 -27.12
C ARG A 92 -1.51 4.28 -28.31
N VAL A 93 -1.18 3.02 -28.06
CA VAL A 93 -0.98 2.01 -29.11
C VAL A 93 -2.27 1.78 -29.91
N ASP A 94 -3.42 1.79 -29.23
CA ASP A 94 -4.74 1.61 -29.84
C ASP A 94 -5.31 2.89 -30.51
N GLY A 95 -4.55 3.99 -30.50
CA GLY A 95 -4.96 5.27 -31.11
C GLY A 95 -6.05 6.03 -30.34
N GLN A 96 -6.25 5.70 -29.07
CA GLN A 96 -7.25 6.31 -28.17
C GLN A 96 -6.64 7.31 -27.16
N GLY A 97 -5.47 7.88 -27.50
CA GLY A 97 -4.69 8.78 -26.64
C GLY A 97 -5.07 10.25 -26.76
#